data_AF-A0A2M7YD39-F1
#
_entry.id   AF-A0A2M7YD39-F1
#
_cell.length_a   1.000
_cell.length_b   1.000
_cell.length_c   1.000
_cell.angle_alpha   90.00
_cell.angle_beta   90.00
_cell.angle_gamma   90.00
#
_symmetry.space_group_name_H-M   'P 1'
#
loop_
_entity.id
_entity.type
_entity.pdbx_description
1 polymer ?
#
loop_
_entity_poly.entity_id
_entity_poly.type
_entity_poly.pdbx_seq_one_letter_code
_entity_poly.pdbx_strand_id
1 'polypeptide(L)'
;RTFCRRFFAWYNEDHHHAGIGLMTPDQIHFGQASAIHAARQTALDAAFLSTPERFVHQRPKPPQIPTAVWINPPKKTEPAQA
;
A
#
# COMPACT_ATOMS: atom_id res chain seq x y z
N ARG A 1 27.68 -6.76 -6.59
CA ARG A 1 27.66 -5.52 -5.77
C ARG A 1 26.90 -4.36 -6.43
N THR A 2 27.20 -3.99 -7.69
CA THR A 2 26.53 -2.86 -8.38
C THR A 2 25.03 -3.06 -8.60
N PHE A 3 24.61 -4.28 -8.94
CA PHE A 3 23.20 -4.63 -9.10
C PHE A 3 22.40 -4.34 -7.81
N CYS A 4 22.78 -4.95 -6.68
CA CYS A 4 22.05 -4.83 -5.42
C CYS A 4 21.85 -3.37 -4.97
N ARG A 5 22.85 -2.51 -5.17
CA ARG A 5 22.72 -1.08 -4.85
C ARG A 5 21.60 -0.40 -5.64
N ARG A 6 21.56 -0.62 -6.96
CA ARG A 6 20.52 -0.04 -7.82
C ARG A 6 19.15 -0.66 -7.53
N PHE A 7 19.13 -1.99 -7.34
CA PHE A 7 17.93 -2.72 -7.04
C PHE A 7 17.28 -2.26 -5.74
N PHE A 8 18.03 -2.15 -4.64
CA PHE A 8 17.44 -1.78 -3.36
C PHE A 8 16.98 -0.33 -3.28
N ALA A 9 17.68 0.61 -3.95
CA ALA A 9 17.19 1.98 -4.07
C ALA A 9 15.82 1.99 -4.76
N TRP A 10 15.75 1.40 -5.96
CA TRP A 10 14.48 1.29 -6.70
C TRP A 10 13.40 0.54 -5.92
N TYR A 11 13.74 -0.59 -5.29
CA TYR A 11 12.80 -1.44 -4.56
C TYR A 11 12.16 -0.69 -3.38
N ASN A 12 12.94 0.12 -2.68
CA ASN A 12 12.50 0.84 -1.48
C ASN A 12 11.82 2.17 -1.79
N GLU A 13 12.23 2.86 -2.85
CA GLU A 13 11.86 4.27 -3.08
C GLU A 13 10.94 4.47 -4.29
N ASP A 14 11.01 3.61 -5.31
CA ASP A 14 10.28 3.78 -6.58
C ASP A 14 9.23 2.69 -6.84
N HIS A 15 9.54 1.46 -6.46
CA HIS A 15 8.69 0.32 -6.76
C HIS A 15 7.51 0.25 -5.80
N HIS A 16 6.30 0.42 -6.35
CA HIS A 16 5.08 0.34 -5.56
C HIS A 16 4.61 -1.11 -5.45
N HIS A 17 4.43 -1.59 -4.22
CA HIS A 17 4.16 -2.99 -3.93
C HIS A 17 2.67 -3.20 -3.64
N ALA A 18 2.03 -4.10 -4.39
CA ALA A 18 0.62 -4.43 -4.19
C ALA A 18 0.32 -4.93 -2.77
N GLY A 19 1.26 -5.68 -2.16
CA GLY A 19 1.12 -6.21 -0.80
C GLY A 19 1.07 -5.16 0.31
N ILE A 20 1.52 -3.93 0.06
CA ILE A 20 1.48 -2.81 1.01
C ILE A 20 0.61 -1.66 0.50
N GLY A 21 -0.50 -1.98 -0.15
CA GLY A 21 -1.47 -0.97 -0.60
C GLY A 21 -0.94 -0.09 -1.74
N LEU A 22 -0.12 -0.66 -2.61
CA LEU A 22 0.63 0.05 -3.65
C LEU A 22 1.50 1.17 -3.07
N MET A 23 2.15 0.97 -1.92
CA MET A 23 3.14 1.92 -1.38
C MET A 23 4.54 1.42 -1.65
N THR A 24 5.53 2.29 -1.46
CA THR A 24 6.93 1.88 -1.41
C THR A 24 7.29 1.49 0.04
N PRO A 25 8.30 0.63 0.25
CA PRO A 25 8.77 0.28 1.58
C PRO A 25 9.18 1.51 2.41
N ASP A 26 9.78 2.51 1.77
CA ASP A 26 10.17 3.78 2.40
C ASP A 26 8.96 4.54 2.97
N GLN A 27 7.89 4.67 2.17
CA GLN A 27 6.65 5.32 2.58
C GLN A 27 5.98 4.63 3.78
N ILE A 28 6.03 3.29 3.83
CA ILE A 28 5.55 2.53 4.98
C ILE A 28 6.46 2.75 6.19
N HIS A 29 7.78 2.64 5.99
CA HIS A 29 8.77 2.73 7.06
C HIS A 29 8.71 4.07 7.79
N PHE A 30 8.55 5.16 7.05
CA PHE A 30 8.46 6.51 7.60
C PHE A 30 7.03 6.94 7.98
N GLY A 31 6.08 6.01 8.07
CA GLY A 31 4.73 6.29 8.59
C GLY A 31 3.86 7.17 7.68
N GLN A 32 4.18 7.27 6.40
CA GLN A 32 3.49 8.16 5.44
C GLN A 32 2.19 7.57 4.88
N ALA A 33 1.91 6.31 5.22
CA ALA A 33 0.84 5.51 4.63
C ALA A 33 -0.53 6.21 4.66
N SER A 34 -0.93 6.73 5.83
CA SER A 34 -2.24 7.38 5.99
C SER A 34 -2.38 8.64 5.14
N ALA A 35 -1.34 9.47 5.08
CA ALA A 35 -1.35 10.69 4.28
C ALA A 35 -1.43 10.39 2.78
N ILE A 36 -0.66 9.41 2.31
CA ILE A 36 -0.68 8.97 0.90
C ILE A 36 -2.03 8.35 0.53
N HIS A 37 -2.60 7.53 1.41
CA HIS A 37 -3.91 6.93 1.18
C HIS A 37 -5.02 8.00 1.09
N ALA A 38 -4.97 9.02 1.96
CA ALA A 38 -5.90 10.14 1.90
C ALA A 38 -5.77 10.93 0.58
N ALA A 39 -4.53 11.26 0.18
CA ALA A 39 -4.28 11.95 -1.09
C ALA A 39 -4.77 11.14 -2.31
N ARG A 40 -4.59 9.82 -2.30
CA ARG A 40 -5.11 8.93 -3.35
C ARG A 40 -6.63 8.92 -3.40
N GLN A 41 -7.29 8.91 -2.24
CA GLN A 41 -8.75 9.00 -2.22
C GLN A 41 -9.20 10.33 -2.85
N THR A 42 -8.59 11.45 -2.49
CA THR A 42 -8.91 12.76 -3.10
C THR A 42 -8.75 12.75 -4.63
N ALA A 43 -7.68 12.17 -5.16
CA ALA A 43 -7.47 12.07 -6.60
C ALA A 43 -8.54 11.19 -7.28
N LEU A 44 -8.88 10.06 -6.66
CA LEU A 44 -9.93 9.15 -7.14
C LEU A 44 -11.32 9.81 -7.10
N ASP A 45 -11.58 10.65 -6.11
CA ASP A 45 -12.82 11.40 -5.99
C ASP A 45 -12.97 12.42 -7.11
N ALA A 46 -11.90 13.19 -7.36
CA ALA A 46 -11.87 14.15 -8.46
C ALA A 46 -12.10 13.45 -9.81
N ALA A 47 -11.45 12.31 -10.03
CA ALA A 47 -11.65 11.52 -11.25
C ALA A 47 -13.10 11.00 -11.37
N PHE A 48 -13.68 10.50 -10.28
CA PHE A 48 -15.06 10.04 -10.26
C PHE A 48 -16.06 11.16 -10.57
N LEU A 49 -15.88 12.34 -9.97
CA LEU A 49 -16.74 13.50 -10.22
C LEU A 49 -16.63 13.99 -11.67
N SER A 50 -15.46 13.86 -12.30
CA SER A 50 -15.25 14.32 -13.68
C SER A 50 -15.89 13.42 -14.74
N THR A 51 -15.99 12.11 -14.49
CA THR A 51 -16.46 11.13 -15.48
C THR A 51 -17.03 9.89 -14.75
N PRO A 52 -18.18 10.02 -14.08
CA PRO A 52 -18.71 8.96 -13.21
C PRO A 52 -19.01 7.66 -13.98
N GLU A 53 -19.42 7.75 -15.25
CA GLU A 53 -19.72 6.61 -16.13
C GLU A 53 -18.51 5.71 -16.41
N ARG A 54 -17.28 6.22 -16.22
CA ARG A 54 -16.05 5.41 -16.32
C ARG A 54 -15.89 4.45 -15.14
N PHE A 55 -16.59 4.70 -14.03
CA PHE A 55 -16.50 3.91 -12.80
C PHE A 55 -17.76 3.09 -12.61
N VAL A 56 -17.62 1.78 -12.81
CA VAL A 56 -18.76 0.86 -12.77
C VAL A 56 -19.31 0.80 -11.33
N HIS A 57 -20.61 1.11 -11.20
CA HIS A 57 -21.45 1.01 -10.00
C HIS A 57 -21.11 1.91 -8.80
N GLN A 58 -19.88 2.39 -8.62
CA GLN A 58 -19.52 3.12 -7.40
C GLN A 58 -18.25 3.99 -7.51
N ARG A 59 -18.12 4.90 -6.55
CA ARG A 59 -16.89 5.67 -6.28
C ARG A 59 -15.72 4.73 -5.97
N PRO A 60 -14.58 4.84 -6.68
CA PRO A 60 -13.42 4.01 -6.44
C PRO A 60 -12.75 4.32 -5.09
N LYS A 61 -12.07 3.33 -4.53
CA LYS A 61 -11.26 3.44 -3.31
C LYS A 61 -9.84 2.92 -3.58
N PRO A 62 -8.80 3.54 -3.03
CA PRO A 62 -7.46 2.99 -3.13
C PRO A 62 -7.37 1.66 -2.33
N PRO A 63 -6.39 0.81 -2.63
CA PRO A 63 -6.13 -0.39 -1.85
C PRO A 63 -5.95 -0.08 -0.36
N GLN A 64 -6.47 -0.95 0.50
CA GLN A 64 -6.36 -0.80 1.94
C GLN A 64 -4.90 -0.82 2.40
N ILE A 65 -4.61 -0.05 3.45
CA ILE A 65 -3.33 -0.11 4.15
C ILE A 65 -3.34 -1.38 5.01
N PRO A 66 -2.45 -2.35 4.79
CA PRO A 66 -2.41 -3.55 5.62
C PRO A 66 -1.90 -3.23 7.02
N THR A 67 -2.48 -3.87 8.04
CA THR A 67 -1.98 -3.78 9.41
C THR A 67 -0.62 -4.47 9.59
N ALA A 68 -0.39 -5.56 8.84
CA ALA A 68 0.86 -6.30 8.85
C ALA A 68 1.04 -7.04 7.51
N VAL A 69 2.30 -7.24 7.12
CA VAL A 69 2.71 -8.04 5.97
C VAL A 69 3.87 -8.96 6.37
N TRP A 70 3.96 -10.13 5.75
CA TRP A 70 4.93 -11.17 6.13
C TRP A 70 5.51 -11.83 4.88
N ILE A 71 6.82 -12.11 4.89
CA ILE A 71 7.41 -13.11 3.99
C ILE A 71 7.25 -14.51 4.62
N ASN A 72 7.54 -14.61 5.92
CA ASN A 72 7.35 -15.81 6.73
C ASN A 72 6.57 -15.43 8.00
N PRO A 73 5.23 -15.65 8.04
CA PRO A 73 4.43 -15.27 9.20
C PRO A 73 4.79 -16.13 10.42
N PRO A 74 4.72 -15.57 11.64
CA PRO A 74 4.89 -16.35 12.85
C PRO A 74 3.79 -17.42 12.95
N LYS A 75 4.12 -18.58 13.53
CA LYS A 75 3.10 -19.59 13.86
C LYS A 75 2.10 -18.96 14.83
N LYS A 76 0.80 -19.20 14.62
CA LYS A 76 -0.23 -18.76 15.55
C LYS A 76 0.01 -19.47 16.88
N THR A 77 0.28 -18.73 17.94
CA THR A 77 0.27 -19.27 19.30
C THR A 77 -1.20 -19.46 19.69
N GLU A 78 -1.61 -20.69 19.98
CA GLU A 78 -2.92 -20.92 20.60
C GLU A 78 -2.91 -20.22 21.97
N PRO A 79 -3.98 -19.47 22.33
CA PRO A 79 -4.04 -18.85 23.64
C PRO A 79 -3.94 -19.94 24.71
N ALA A 80 -3.05 -19.75 25.68
CA ALA A 80 -2.93 -20.65 26.81
C ALA A 80 -4.30 -20.71 27.52
N GLN A 81 -4.89 -21.91 27.57
CA GLN A 81 -6.07 -22.17 28.38
C GLN A 81 -5.72 -21.87 29.84
N ALA A 82 -6.44 -20.91 30.42
CA ALA A 82 -6.41 -20.60 31.85
C ALA A 82 -7.08 -21.72 32.65
#